data_AF-A0A1I6N074-F1
#
_entry.id   AF-A0A1I6N074-F1
#
_cell.length_a   1.000
_cell.length_b   1.000
_cell.length_c   1.000
_cell.angle_alpha   90.00
_cell.angle_beta   90.00
_cell.angle_gamma   90.00
#
_symmetry.space_group_name_H-M   'P 1'
#
loop_
_entity.id
_entity.type
_entity.pdbx_description
1 polymer ?
#
loop_
_entity_poly.entity_id
_entity_poly.type
_entity_poly.pdbx_seq_one_letter_code
_entity_poly.pdbx_strand_id
1 'polypeptide(L)'
;MAKHPINQAPSLLVDTLRHFSALIQGELKLARAEVSNIVSRAGVGIALIAIAMLMALVSLNVLATAAVAYIAANGFSIGLASLMVGAALLIVAVVLALAGKSRLSPEALTPNKTVHSVKKDYESIKEAANV
;
A
#
# COMPACT_ATOMS: atom_id res chain seq x y z
N MET A 1 -14.98 56.81 23.77
CA MET A 1 -14.14 57.03 22.58
C MET A 1 -12.71 56.64 22.95
N ALA A 2 -12.38 55.34 22.88
CA ALA A 2 -11.08 54.83 23.31
C ALA A 2 -10.04 55.13 22.23
N LYS A 3 -9.08 55.99 22.57
CA LYS A 3 -8.00 56.44 21.68
C LYS A 3 -7.01 55.28 21.54
N HIS A 4 -7.17 54.44 20.52
CA HIS A 4 -6.19 53.39 20.20
C HIS A 4 -4.90 54.07 19.74
N PRO A 5 -3.77 53.91 20.48
CA PRO A 5 -2.51 54.53 20.11
C PRO A 5 -1.95 53.84 18.87
N ILE A 6 -1.52 54.64 17.90
CA ILE A 6 -0.96 54.27 16.58
C ILE A 6 0.33 53.42 16.69
N ASN A 7 0.79 53.15 17.92
CA ASN A 7 1.95 52.34 18.28
C ASN A 7 1.62 50.84 18.44
N GLN A 8 0.36 50.40 18.23
CA GLN A 8 -0.07 49.00 18.37
C GLN A 8 -0.05 48.19 17.06
N ALA A 9 0.21 48.81 15.91
CA ALA A 9 0.35 48.10 14.64
C ALA A 9 1.44 47.01 14.67
N PRO A 10 2.62 47.23 15.30
CA PRO A 10 3.63 46.18 15.45
C PRO A 10 3.14 45.00 16.30
N SER A 11 2.37 45.23 17.36
CA SER A 11 1.90 44.16 18.25
C SER A 11 0.84 43.27 17.59
N LEU A 12 -0.07 43.85 16.81
CA LEU A 12 -1.08 43.07 16.06
C LEU A 12 -0.46 42.16 15.00
N LEU A 13 0.61 42.64 14.35
CA LEU A 13 1.36 41.87 13.34
C LEU A 13 2.08 40.67 13.99
N VAL A 14 2.72 40.90 15.13
CA VAL A 14 3.37 39.84 15.94
C VAL A 14 2.34 38.82 16.44
N ASP A 15 1.18 39.27 16.93
CA ASP A 15 0.11 38.36 17.39
C ASP A 15 -0.46 37.51 16.25
N THR A 16 -0.68 38.10 15.07
CA THR A 16 -1.17 37.39 13.87
C THR A 16 -0.17 36.34 13.38
N LEU A 17 1.12 36.68 13.34
CA LEU A 17 2.19 35.73 13.01
C LEU A 17 2.27 34.59 14.04
N ARG A 18 2.05 34.88 15.33
CA ARG A 18 1.99 33.88 16.39
C ARG A 18 0.81 32.92 16.20
N HIS A 19 -0.37 33.45 15.84
CA HIS A 19 -1.54 32.62 15.52
C HIS A 19 -1.34 31.76 14.27
N PHE A 20 -0.73 32.30 13.22
CA PHE A 20 -0.41 31.55 12.01
C PHE A 20 0.59 30.41 12.28
N SER A 21 1.64 30.67 13.06
CA SER A 21 2.59 29.65 13.48
C SER A 21 1.94 28.55 14.32
N ALA A 22 1.01 28.93 15.23
CA ALA A 22 0.25 27.97 16.02
C ALA A 22 -0.66 27.06 15.16
N LEU A 23 -1.30 27.62 14.12
CA LEU A 23 -2.11 26.85 13.17
C LEU A 23 -1.26 25.85 12.38
N ILE A 24 -0.12 26.29 11.81
CA ILE A 24 0.79 25.41 11.08
C ILE A 24 1.29 24.27 11.98
N GLN A 25 1.66 24.57 13.23
CA GLN A 25 2.08 23.53 14.17
C GLN A 25 0.93 22.56 14.51
N GLY A 26 -0.31 23.04 14.56
CA GLY A 26 -1.50 22.21 14.73
C GLY A 26 -1.71 21.24 13.57
N GLU A 27 -1.69 21.76 12.35
CA GLU A 27 -1.80 20.97 11.11
C GLU A 27 -0.67 19.95 10.99
N LEU A 28 0.57 20.34 11.29
CA LEU A 28 1.71 19.41 11.29
C LEU A 28 1.57 18.31 12.34
N LYS A 29 1.07 18.63 13.54
CA LYS A 29 0.80 17.62 14.58
C LYS A 29 -0.30 16.66 14.14
N LEU A 30 -1.36 17.18 13.53
CA LEU A 30 -2.47 16.38 13.03
C LEU A 30 -2.02 15.47 11.88
N ALA A 31 -1.35 16.03 10.88
CA ALA A 31 -0.77 15.27 9.76
C ALA A 31 0.20 14.19 10.25
N ARG A 32 1.04 14.50 11.25
CA ARG A 32 1.93 13.50 11.87
C ARG A 32 1.14 12.39 12.57
N ALA A 33 0.06 12.73 13.29
CA ALA A 33 -0.80 11.76 13.95
C ALA A 33 -1.52 10.86 12.93
N GLU A 34 -2.01 11.43 11.83
CA GLU A 34 -2.65 10.69 10.74
C GLU A 34 -1.67 9.75 10.05
N VAL A 35 -0.48 10.22 9.66
CA VAL A 35 0.57 9.38 9.10
C VAL A 35 0.95 8.24 10.06
N SER A 36 1.09 8.53 11.35
CA SER A 36 1.38 7.51 12.37
C SER A 36 0.28 6.45 12.45
N ASN A 37 -0.99 6.85 12.43
CA ASN A 37 -2.13 5.95 12.42
C ASN A 37 -2.18 5.10 11.14
N ILE A 38 -1.90 5.70 9.98
CA ILE A 38 -1.83 4.98 8.69
C ILE A 38 -0.70 3.94 8.73
N VAL A 39 0.50 4.32 9.16
CA VAL A 39 1.65 3.42 9.26
C VAL A 39 1.38 2.27 10.24
N SER A 40 0.80 2.56 11.40
CA SER A 40 0.44 1.54 12.39
C SER A 40 -0.56 0.53 11.83
N ARG A 41 -1.65 1.02 11.21
CA ARG A 41 -2.68 0.15 10.60
C ARG A 41 -2.11 -0.68 9.46
N ALA A 42 -1.30 -0.08 8.59
CA ALA A 42 -0.62 -0.78 7.51
C ALA A 42 0.35 -1.84 8.07
N GLY A 43 1.11 -1.51 9.12
CA GLY A 43 2.03 -2.44 9.78
C GLY A 43 1.32 -3.65 10.38
N VAL A 44 0.22 -3.45 11.11
CA VAL A 44 -0.60 -4.55 11.64
C VAL A 44 -1.19 -5.39 10.50
N GLY A 45 -1.69 -4.75 9.45
CA GLY A 45 -2.22 -5.44 8.27
C GLY A 45 -1.17 -6.32 7.59
N ILE A 46 0.04 -5.80 7.37
CA ILE A 46 1.18 -6.54 6.80
C ILE A 46 1.56 -7.71 7.70
N ALA A 47 1.62 -7.51 9.03
CA ALA A 47 1.93 -8.57 9.98
C ALA A 47 0.90 -9.70 9.95
N LEU A 48 -0.39 -9.38 9.92
CA LEU A 48 -1.47 -10.36 9.81
C LEU A 48 -1.39 -11.15 8.49
N ILE A 49 -1.14 -10.48 7.36
CA ILE A 49 -0.95 -11.14 6.06
C ILE A 49 0.27 -12.06 6.10
N ALA A 50 1.37 -11.64 6.71
CA ALA A 50 2.56 -12.47 6.85
C ALA A 50 2.27 -13.75 7.65
N ILE A 51 1.59 -13.64 8.79
CA ILE A 51 1.18 -14.80 9.60
C ILE A 51 0.23 -15.71 8.81
N ALA A 52 -0.75 -15.13 8.10
CA ALA A 52 -1.67 -15.90 7.27
C ALA A 52 -0.95 -16.67 6.15
N MET A 53 0.07 -16.10 5.51
CA MET A 53 0.88 -16.78 4.50
C MET A 53 1.67 -17.95 5.10
N LEU A 54 2.27 -17.78 6.29
CA LEU A 54 2.96 -18.86 6.99
C LEU A 54 2.02 -20.00 7.35
N MET A 55 0.83 -19.67 7.88
CA MET A 55 -0.19 -20.68 8.19
C MET A 55 -0.66 -21.40 6.92
N ALA A 56 -0.93 -20.65 5.84
CA ALA A 56 -1.32 -21.23 4.55
C ALA A 56 -0.25 -22.19 4.02
N LEU A 57 1.03 -21.85 4.16
CA LEU A 57 2.14 -22.72 3.76
C LEU A 57 2.17 -24.03 4.57
N VAL A 58 2.03 -23.95 5.89
CA VAL A 58 1.98 -25.14 6.76
C VAL A 58 0.76 -26.01 6.42
N SER A 59 -0.42 -25.40 6.34
CA SER A 59 -1.66 -26.10 5.98
C SER A 59 -1.58 -26.75 4.59
N LEU A 60 -0.97 -26.08 3.61
CA LEU A 60 -0.78 -26.61 2.27
C LEU A 60 0.08 -27.89 2.29
N ASN A 61 1.14 -27.93 3.10
CA ASN A 61 1.97 -29.15 3.25
C ASN A 61 1.19 -30.30 3.89
N VAL A 62 0.39 -30.00 4.92
CA VAL A 62 -0.47 -31.02 5.57
C VAL A 62 -1.50 -31.55 4.57
N LEU A 63 -2.16 -30.67 3.82
CA LEU A 63 -3.13 -31.06 2.79
C LEU A 63 -2.48 -31.85 1.65
N ALA A 64 -1.30 -31.45 1.19
CA ALA A 64 -0.56 -32.18 0.17
C ALA A 64 -0.20 -33.59 0.65
N THR A 65 0.28 -33.73 1.89
CA THR A 65 0.58 -35.03 2.49
C THR A 65 -0.68 -35.89 2.62
N ALA A 66 -1.79 -35.31 3.05
CA ALA A 66 -3.07 -36.00 3.12
C ALA A 66 -3.57 -36.47 1.75
N ALA A 67 -3.43 -35.64 0.71
CA ALA A 67 -3.79 -36.01 -0.67
C ALA A 67 -2.93 -37.17 -1.19
N VAL A 68 -1.62 -37.13 -0.92
CA VAL A 68 -0.70 -38.22 -1.27
C VAL A 68 -1.09 -39.51 -0.55
N ALA A 69 -1.36 -39.44 0.75
CA ALA A 69 -1.78 -40.60 1.54
C ALA A 69 -3.10 -41.18 1.04
N TYR A 70 -4.06 -40.32 0.68
CA TYR A 70 -5.35 -40.73 0.12
C TYR A 70 -5.17 -41.45 -1.22
N ILE A 71 -4.38 -40.91 -2.14
CA ILE A 71 -4.14 -41.55 -3.46
C ILE A 71 -3.38 -42.87 -3.27
N ALA A 72 -2.37 -42.89 -2.39
CA ALA A 72 -1.63 -44.12 -2.10
C ALA A 72 -2.53 -45.22 -1.52
N ALA A 73 -3.49 -44.86 -0.66
CA ALA A 73 -4.47 -45.81 -0.09
C ALA A 73 -5.41 -46.43 -1.14
N ASN A 74 -5.54 -45.81 -2.33
CA ASN A 74 -6.32 -46.34 -3.45
C ASN A 74 -5.51 -47.30 -4.36
N GLY A 75 -4.35 -47.77 -3.91
CA GLY A 75 -3.54 -48.78 -4.61
C GLY A 75 -2.39 -48.22 -5.45
N PHE A 76 -2.15 -46.91 -5.41
CA PHE A 76 -0.97 -46.30 -6.05
C PHE A 76 0.26 -46.37 -5.13
N SER A 77 1.45 -46.47 -5.71
CA SER A 77 2.67 -46.32 -4.93
C SER A 77 2.80 -44.89 -4.39
N ILE A 78 3.41 -44.74 -3.22
CA ILE A 78 3.63 -43.43 -2.58
C ILE A 78 4.39 -42.48 -3.52
N GLY A 79 5.33 -43.01 -4.31
CA GLY A 79 6.09 -42.23 -5.30
C GLY A 79 5.24 -41.69 -6.45
N LEU A 80 4.33 -42.50 -7.00
CA LEU A 80 3.43 -42.03 -8.06
C LEU A 80 2.40 -41.03 -7.52
N ALA A 81 1.86 -41.30 -6.33
CA ALA A 81 0.93 -40.40 -5.65
C ALA A 81 1.56 -39.02 -5.38
N SER A 82 2.80 -38.99 -4.85
CA SER A 82 3.51 -37.74 -4.59
C SER A 82 3.87 -36.98 -5.86
N LEU A 83 4.23 -37.68 -6.94
CA LEU A 83 4.51 -37.05 -8.23
C LEU A 83 3.25 -36.40 -8.83
N MET A 84 2.09 -37.06 -8.76
CA MET A 84 0.82 -36.51 -9.25
C MET A 84 0.39 -35.26 -8.48
N VAL A 85 0.39 -35.33 -7.15
CA VAL A 85 0.01 -34.18 -6.30
C VAL A 85 1.02 -33.03 -6.47
N GLY A 86 2.31 -33.35 -6.49
CA GLY A 86 3.37 -32.37 -6.72
C GLY A 86 3.25 -31.67 -8.07
N ALA A 87 2.99 -32.42 -9.14
CA ALA A 87 2.77 -31.86 -10.48
C ALA A 87 1.54 -30.94 -10.51
N ALA A 88 0.43 -31.34 -9.88
CA ALA A 88 -0.77 -30.52 -9.79
C ALA A 88 -0.50 -29.19 -9.05
N LEU A 89 0.18 -29.24 -7.91
CA LEU A 89 0.56 -28.03 -7.16
C LEU A 89 1.54 -27.14 -7.93
N LEU A 90 2.48 -27.74 -8.67
CA LEU A 90 3.42 -27.00 -9.52
C LEU A 90 2.67 -26.20 -10.61
N ILE A 91 1.68 -26.81 -11.26
CA ILE A 91 0.86 -26.13 -12.28
C ILE A 91 0.14 -24.93 -11.66
N VAL A 92 -0.50 -25.11 -10.50
CA VAL A 92 -1.16 -24.02 -9.78
C VAL A 92 -0.17 -22.91 -9.42
N ALA A 93 1.02 -23.25 -8.92
CA ALA A 93 2.06 -22.30 -8.57
C ALA A 93 2.52 -21.46 -9.78
N VAL A 94 2.73 -22.09 -10.93
CA VAL A 94 3.11 -21.39 -12.18
C VAL A 94 2.01 -20.42 -12.62
N VAL A 95 0.74 -20.85 -12.60
CA VAL A 95 -0.39 -19.98 -12.95
C VAL A 95 -0.48 -18.76 -12.03
N LEU A 96 -0.36 -18.98 -10.71
CA LEU A 96 -0.37 -17.89 -9.73
C LEU A 96 0.83 -16.95 -9.91
N ALA A 97 2.01 -17.49 -10.19
CA ALA A 97 3.22 -16.68 -10.44
C ALA A 97 3.07 -15.80 -11.68
N LEU A 98 2.53 -16.35 -12.78
CA LEU A 98 2.28 -15.59 -14.01
C LEU A 98 1.21 -14.52 -13.80
N ALA A 99 0.11 -14.85 -13.12
CA ALA A 99 -0.95 -13.90 -12.78
C ALA A 99 -0.45 -12.78 -11.86
N GLY A 100 0.36 -13.12 -10.85
CA GLY A 100 1.00 -12.16 -9.96
C GLY A 100 1.96 -11.23 -10.71
N LYS A 101 2.83 -11.80 -11.55
CA LYS A 101 3.74 -11.04 -12.42
C LYS A 101 2.99 -10.06 -13.32
N SER A 102 1.88 -10.48 -13.91
CA SER A 102 1.07 -9.60 -14.76
C SER A 102 0.50 -8.41 -13.99
N ARG A 103 0.08 -8.62 -12.73
CA ARG A 103 -0.48 -7.55 -11.88
C ARG A 103 0.57 -6.60 -11.31
N LEU A 104 1.82 -7.05 -11.22
CA LEU A 104 2.96 -6.25 -10.77
C LEU A 104 3.75 -5.64 -11.93
N SER A 105 3.27 -5.78 -13.17
CA SER A 105 3.94 -5.20 -14.33
C SER A 105 3.96 -3.66 -14.26
N PRO A 106 5.05 -2.99 -14.69
CA PRO A 106 5.13 -1.54 -14.72
C PRO A 106 3.95 -0.89 -15.45
N GLU A 107 3.44 -1.55 -16.51
CA GLU A 107 2.29 -1.12 -17.29
C GLU A 107 0.97 -1.21 -16.48
N ALA A 108 0.83 -2.21 -15.60
CA ALA A 108 -0.32 -2.31 -14.70
C ALA A 108 -0.24 -1.36 -13.49
N LEU A 109 0.99 -0.99 -13.10
CA LEU A 109 1.24 -0.11 -11.96
C LEU A 109 1.32 1.38 -12.34
N THR A 110 1.38 1.71 -13.64
CA THR A 110 1.38 3.10 -14.11
C THR A 110 -0.03 3.69 -14.03
N PRO A 111 -0.27 4.75 -13.24
CA PRO A 111 -1.58 5.35 -13.13
C PRO A 111 -1.95 6.09 -14.44
N ASN A 112 -2.66 5.41 -15.34
CA ASN A 112 -3.01 5.96 -16.66
C ASN A 112 -3.74 7.32 -16.59
N LYS A 113 -4.50 7.58 -15.52
CA LYS A 113 -5.22 8.85 -15.35
C LYS A 113 -4.37 9.96 -14.74
N THR A 114 -3.52 9.66 -13.76
CA THR A 114 -2.73 10.68 -13.04
C THR A 114 -1.63 11.24 -13.93
N VAL A 115 -1.00 10.42 -14.76
CA VAL A 115 0.05 10.87 -15.68
C VAL A 115 -0.52 11.81 -16.75
N HIS A 116 -1.75 11.54 -17.23
CA HIS A 116 -2.39 12.37 -18.25
C HIS A 116 -2.80 13.76 -17.72
N SER A 117 -3.34 13.83 -16.50
CA SER A 117 -3.70 15.10 -15.87
C SER A 117 -2.46 15.96 -15.59
N VAL A 118 -1.40 15.37 -15.03
CA VAL A 118 -0.14 16.10 -14.76
C VAL A 118 0.48 16.61 -16.06
N LYS A 119 0.46 15.83 -17.14
CA LYS A 119 1.00 16.26 -18.44
C LYS A 119 0.20 17.43 -19.04
N LYS A 120 -1.13 17.40 -18.91
CA LYS A 120 -2.02 18.48 -19.33
C LYS A 120 -1.81 19.77 -18.51
N ASP A 121 -1.58 19.63 -17.21
CA ASP A 121 -1.29 20.77 -16.33
C ASP A 121 0.06 21.42 -16.67
N TYR A 122 1.09 20.62 -16.99
CA TYR A 122 2.38 21.12 -17.48
C TYR A 122 2.27 21.85 -18.81
N GLU A 123 1.49 21.33 -19.76
CA GLU A 123 1.27 22.01 -21.05
C GLU A 123 0.54 23.34 -20.87
N SER A 124 -0.47 23.39 -19.98
CA SER A 124 -1.20 24.62 -19.68
C SER A 124 -0.31 25.69 -19.04
N ILE A 125 0.61 25.29 -18.16
CA ILE A 125 1.60 26.20 -17.55
C ILE A 125 2.63 26.67 -18.59
N LYS A 126 3.06 25.79 -19.50
CA LYS A 126 4.02 26.14 -20.56
C LYS A 126 3.42 27.09 -21.59
N GLU A 127 2.14 26.92 -21.95
CA GLU A 127 1.42 27.88 -22.79
C GLU A 127 1.26 29.22 -22.08
N ALA A 128 0.88 29.23 -20.79
CA ALA A 128 0.74 30.46 -20.01
C ALA A 128 2.06 31.21 -19.76
N ALA A 129 3.20 30.52 -19.75
CA ALA A 129 4.53 31.11 -19.59
C ALA A 129 5.15 31.58 -20.93
N ASN A 130 4.52 31.25 -22.07
CA ASN A 130 4.98 31.62 -23.41
C ASN A 130 4.06 32.68 -24.07
N VAL A 131 3.32 33.44 -23.24
CA VAL A 131 2.59 34.67 -23.58
C VAL A 131 3.24 35.83 -22.83
#